data_AF-A0A7K9CLJ8-F1
#
_entry.id   AF-A0A7K9CLJ8-F1
#
_cell.length_a   1.000
_cell.length_b   1.000
_cell.length_c   1.000
_cell.angle_alpha   90.00
_cell.angle_beta   90.00
_cell.angle_gamma   90.00
#
_symmetry.space_group_name_H-M   'P 1'
#
loop_
_entity.id
_entity.type
_entity.pdbx_description
1 polymer ?
#
loop_
_entity_poly.entity_id
_entity_poly.type
_entity_poly.pdbx_seq_one_letter_code
_entity_poly.pdbx_strand_id
1 'polypeptide(L)'
;MRLQLVTALGAVAGASCSLLAGGVAEVAASGVLPFTAGGFIYLGTVTVLPELLRDPSPLQALLQLLALLAGVAMMGAIAQLE
;
A
#
# COMPACT_ATOMS: atom_id res chain seq x y z
N MET A 1 -2.70 19.77 -0.19
CA MET A 1 -2.30 19.75 1.24
C MET A 1 -3.40 19.30 2.19
N ARG A 2 -4.59 19.92 2.21
CA ARG A 2 -5.65 19.55 3.18
C ARG A 2 -6.09 18.06 3.13
N LEU A 3 -6.15 17.46 1.93
CA LEU A 3 -6.51 16.05 1.76
C LEU A 3 -5.49 15.07 2.38
N GLN A 4 -4.19 15.35 2.25
CA GLN A 4 -3.13 14.51 2.84
C GLN A 4 -3.14 14.56 4.38
N LEU A 5 -3.52 15.71 4.94
CA LEU A 5 -3.70 15.85 6.39
C LEU A 5 -4.85 14.98 6.89
N VAL A 6 -5.96 14.94 6.15
CA VAL A 6 -7.11 14.10 6.49
C VAL A 6 -6.74 12.61 6.43
N THR A 7 -6.01 12.17 5.41
CA THR A 7 -5.56 10.76 5.32
C THR A 7 -4.60 10.40 6.45
N ALA A 8 -3.68 11.31 6.81
CA ALA A 8 -2.77 11.12 7.93
C ALA A 8 -3.52 11.03 9.28
N LEU A 9 -4.49 11.92 9.52
CA LEU A 9 -5.33 11.87 10.72
C LEU A 9 -6.16 10.59 10.79
N GLY A 10 -6.68 10.11 9.65
CA GLY A 10 -7.37 8.83 9.57
C GLY A 10 -6.48 7.65 9.97
N ALA A 11 -5.22 7.62 9.53
CA ALA A 11 -4.26 6.59 9.90
C ALA A 11 -3.95 6.61 11.41
N VAL A 12 -3.70 7.79 11.99
CA VAL A 12 -3.44 7.94 13.43
C VAL A 12 -4.65 7.52 14.26
N ALA A 13 -5.86 7.91 13.85
CA ALA A 13 -7.09 7.50 14.53
C ALA A 13 -7.29 5.98 14.47
N GLY A 14 -7.08 5.34 13.31
CA GLY A 14 -7.18 3.89 13.15
C GLY A 14 -6.19 3.12 14.03
N ALA A 15 -4.93 3.56 14.08
CA ALA A 15 -3.91 2.99 14.96
C ALA A 15 -4.27 3.15 16.44
N SER A 16 -4.71 4.36 16.84
CA SER A 16 -5.12 4.64 18.22
C SER A 16 -6.29 3.77 18.66
N CYS A 17 -7.33 3.65 17.82
CA CYS A 17 -8.47 2.77 18.07
C CYS A 17 -8.06 1.30 18.18
N SER A 18 -7.15 0.83 17.32
CA SER A 18 -6.66 -0.55 17.36
C SER A 18 -5.91 -0.88 18.65
N LEU A 19 -5.06 0.03 19.12
CA LEU A 19 -4.33 -0.12 20.38
C LEU A 19 -5.26 -0.11 21.60
N LEU A 20 -6.27 0.76 21.62
CA LEU A 20 -7.25 0.85 22.71
C LEU A 20 -8.20 -0.34 22.78
N ALA A 21 -8.43 -1.04 21.66
CA ALA A 21 -9.35 -2.17 21.58
C ALA A 21 -8.80 -3.49 22.17
N GLY A 22 -7.56 -3.52 22.66
CA GLY A 22 -7.06 -4.54 23.59
C GLY A 22 -7.26 -6.01 23.17
N GLY A 23 -6.61 -6.46 22.10
CA GLY A 23 -6.53 -7.89 21.73
C GLY A 23 -7.59 -8.39 20.73
N VAL A 24 -8.62 -7.60 20.41
CA VAL A 24 -9.53 -7.91 19.26
C VAL A 24 -8.85 -7.72 17.91
N ALA A 25 -7.62 -7.18 17.91
CA ALA A 25 -6.85 -6.81 16.73
C ALA A 25 -6.52 -7.98 15.82
N GLU A 26 -6.25 -9.19 16.34
CA GLU A 26 -5.95 -10.36 15.50
C GLU A 26 -7.18 -10.85 14.74
N VAL A 27 -8.33 -10.90 15.41
CA VAL A 27 -9.61 -11.27 14.76
C VAL A 27 -10.02 -10.21 13.76
N ALA A 28 -9.90 -8.92 14.11
CA ALA A 28 -10.15 -7.82 13.18
C ALA A 28 -9.15 -7.80 12.01
N ALA A 29 -7.88 -8.14 12.23
CA ALA A 29 -6.85 -8.18 11.21
C ALA A 29 -7.19 -9.19 10.11
N SER A 30 -7.78 -10.35 10.45
CA SER A 30 -8.21 -11.33 9.46
C SER A 30 -9.23 -10.80 8.44
N GLY A 31 -10.04 -9.80 8.82
CA GLY A 31 -10.99 -9.13 7.93
C GLY A 31 -10.45 -7.86 7.28
N VAL A 32 -9.68 -7.07 8.03
CA VAL A 32 -9.16 -5.78 7.56
C VAL A 32 -7.97 -5.94 6.61
N LEU A 33 -7.06 -6.90 6.87
CA LEU A 33 -5.90 -7.16 6.02
C LEU A 33 -6.26 -7.52 4.56
N PRO A 34 -7.18 -8.45 4.27
CA PRO A 34 -7.56 -8.74 2.89
C PRO A 34 -8.27 -7.55 2.22
N PHE A 35 -9.03 -6.76 2.98
CA PHE A 35 -9.65 -5.55 2.47
C PHE A 35 -8.61 -4.48 2.09
N THR A 36 -7.64 -4.20 2.96
CA THR A 36 -6.58 -3.22 2.70
C THR A 36 -5.64 -3.70 1.61
N ALA A 37 -5.25 -4.98 1.61
CA ALA A 37 -4.44 -5.58 0.55
C ALA A 37 -5.15 -5.47 -0.81
N GLY A 38 -6.44 -5.79 -0.89
CA GLY A 38 -7.24 -5.63 -2.11
C GLY A 38 -7.30 -4.18 -2.59
N GLY A 39 -7.47 -3.21 -1.68
CA GLY A 39 -7.46 -1.79 -2.00
C GLY A 39 -6.11 -1.29 -2.54
N PHE A 40 -5.00 -1.72 -1.93
CA PHE A 40 -3.65 -1.39 -2.41
C PHE A 40 -3.32 -2.05 -3.75
N ILE A 41 -3.74 -3.30 -3.96
CA ILE A 41 -3.60 -3.98 -5.26
C ILE A 41 -4.40 -3.22 -6.32
N TYR A 42 -5.66 -2.86 -6.04
CA TYR A 42 -6.48 -2.09 -6.97
C TYR A 42 -5.85 -0.73 -7.34
N LEU A 43 -5.39 0.04 -6.35
CA LEU A 43 -4.67 1.29 -6.58
C LEU A 43 -3.41 1.05 -7.43
N GLY A 44 -2.64 0.02 -7.12
CA GLY A 44 -1.43 -0.33 -7.84
C GLY A 44 -1.69 -0.72 -9.30
N THR A 45 -2.65 -1.61 -9.57
CA THR A 45 -2.84 -2.22 -10.89
C THR A 45 -3.80 -1.46 -11.79
N VAL A 46 -4.81 -0.80 -11.24
CA VAL A 46 -5.87 -0.12 -12.02
C VAL A 46 -5.64 1.38 -12.12
N THR A 47 -4.98 1.99 -11.13
CA THR A 47 -4.71 3.43 -11.14
C THR A 47 -3.25 3.73 -11.49
N VAL A 48 -2.30 3.27 -10.68
CA VAL A 48 -0.89 3.68 -10.80
C VAL A 48 -0.19 3.01 -11.97
N LEU A 49 -0.37 1.71 -12.19
CA LEU A 49 0.30 0.98 -13.27
C LEU A 49 -0.10 1.51 -14.67
N PRO A 50 -1.39 1.74 -14.99
CA PRO A 50 -1.77 2.31 -16.29
C PRO A 50 -1.28 3.74 -16.48
N GLU A 51 -1.23 4.55 -15.41
CA GLU A 51 -0.68 5.91 -15.44
C GLU A 51 0.83 5.90 -15.70
N LEU A 52 1.58 4.99 -15.07
CA LEU A 52 3.02 4.82 -15.32
C LEU A 52 3.31 4.43 -16.78
N LEU A 53 2.47 3.56 -17.36
CA LEU A 53 2.62 3.06 -18.73
C LEU A 53 1.94 3.92 -19.80
N ARG A 54 1.47 5.14 -19.47
CA ARG A 54 0.85 6.04 -20.44
C ARG A 54 1.91 6.83 -21.23
N ASP A 55 2.06 6.49 -22.52
CA ASP A 55 3.01 7.10 -23.46
C ASP A 55 4.52 7.12 -23.04
N PRO A 56 5.07 6.11 -22.35
CA PRO A 56 6.49 6.08 -22.04
C PRO A 56 7.30 5.64 -23.26
N SER A 57 8.55 6.13 -23.34
CA SER A 57 9.55 5.47 -24.18
C SER A 57 9.78 4.02 -23.70
N PRO A 58 10.12 3.07 -24.59
CA PRO A 58 10.24 1.66 -24.21
C PRO A 58 11.26 1.40 -23.09
N LEU A 59 12.33 2.20 -23.04
CA LEU A 59 13.34 2.13 -21.98
C LEU A 59 12.80 2.67 -20.65
N GLN A 60 12.04 3.77 -20.68
CA GLN A 60 11.44 4.35 -19.47
C GLN A 60 10.38 3.43 -18.87
N ALA A 61 9.55 2.79 -19.69
CA ALA A 61 8.59 1.78 -19.25
C ALA A 61 9.28 0.60 -18.55
N LEU A 62 10.38 0.11 -19.13
CA LEU A 62 11.19 -0.96 -18.53
C LEU A 62 11.78 -0.54 -17.18
N LEU A 63 12.33 0.67 -17.07
CA LEU A 63 12.87 1.18 -15.80
C LEU A 63 11.79 1.37 -14.74
N GLN A 64 10.60 1.87 -15.11
CA GLN A 64 9.47 1.99 -14.19
C GLN A 64 8.99 0.62 -13.69
N LEU A 65 8.93 -0.38 -14.57
CA LEU A 65 8.59 -1.75 -14.20
C LEU A 65 9.64 -2.34 -13.25
N LEU A 66 10.93 -2.16 -13.54
CA LEU A 66 12.01 -2.61 -12.67
C LEU A 66 11.98 -1.90 -11.32
N ALA A 67 11.67 -0.60 -11.28
CA ALA A 67 11.50 0.16 -10.04
C ALA A 67 10.30 -0.34 -9.22
N LEU A 68 9.18 -0.66 -9.87
CA LEU A 68 8.02 -1.27 -9.22
C LEU A 68 8.39 -2.63 -8.61
N LEU A 69 9.05 -3.50 -9.37
CA LEU A 69 9.52 -4.81 -8.90
C LEU A 69 10.54 -4.68 -7.76
N ALA A 70 11.44 -3.71 -7.84
CA ALA A 70 12.39 -3.42 -6.76
C ALA A 70 11.68 -2.99 -5.47
N GLY A 71 10.63 -2.18 -5.57
CA GLY A 71 9.80 -1.81 -4.42
C GLY A 71 9.11 -3.03 -3.78
N VAL A 72 8.54 -3.92 -4.58
CA VAL A 72 7.93 -5.17 -4.10
C VAL A 72 8.97 -6.09 -3.46
N ALA A 73 10.14 -6.24 -4.08
CA ALA A 73 11.24 -7.04 -3.55
C ALA A 73 11.74 -6.48 -2.21
N MET A 74 11.82 -5.15 -2.07
CA MET A 74 12.18 -4.49 -0.81
C MET A 74 11.15 -4.77 0.29
N MET A 75 9.85 -4.67 -0.03
CA MET A 75 8.78 -5.03 0.92
C MET A 75 8.87 -6.51 1.35
N GLY A 76 9.14 -7.41 0.40
CA GLY A 76 9.36 -8.83 0.69
C GLY A 76 10.61 -9.09 1.54
N ALA A 77 11.70 -8.35 1.31
CA ALA A 77 12.90 -8.45 2.11
C ALA A 77 12.68 -7.96 3.54
N ILE A 78 11.94 -6.86 3.72
CA ILE A 78 11.54 -6.37 5.04
C ILE A 78 10.71 -7.45 5.75
N ALA A 79 9.71 -8.03 5.08
CA ALA A 79 8.84 -9.08 5.63
C ALA A 79 9.57 -10.36 6.10
N GLN A 80 10.80 -10.61 5.62
CA GLN A 80 11.63 -11.74 6.09
C GLN A 80 12.49 -11.37 7.33
N LEU A 81 12.65 -10.07 7.59
CA LEU A 81 13.41 -9.53 8.73
C LEU A 81 12.53 -9.25 9.95
N GLU A 82 11.22 -9.07 9.76
CA GLU A 82 10.18 -8.97 10.81
C GLU A 82 9.86 -10.34 11.40
#